data_AF-A0A8S1J1H2-F1
#
_entry.id   AF-A0A8S1J1H2-F1
#
_cell.length_a   1.000
_cell.length_b   1.000
_cell.length_c   1.000
_cell.angle_alpha   90.00
_cell.angle_beta   90.00
_cell.angle_gamma   90.00
#
_symmetry.space_group_name_H-M   'P 1'
#
loop_
_entity.id
_entity.type
_entity.pdbx_description
1 polymer ?
#
loop_
_entity_poly.entity_id
_entity_poly.type
_entity_poly.pdbx_seq_one_letter_code
_entity_poly.pdbx_strand_id
1 'polypeptide(L)'
;MPRFVLCVRLKAGLLGVGFEQEVQLFAWGRDEGPGGAKGQDLRLADDDPLVVELRCRIEGDGGTVESLRLGGERCDEAFLRRWLTAKGRDVEVATAAIRAHAEWRAKYVPCGRITEEEIAGELAAKKVYLQGCDDKGRPLVIFLGSKHTMAERNVEETQRLICYTMDNAGLMSDNSEGGDGKVYCLFDLTGLNLENLDAQGFSAIFDVLEKHYPER
;
A
#
# COMPACT_ATOMS: atom_id res chain seq x y z
N MET A 1 -2.00 12.70 -29.01
CA MET A 1 -1.13 11.65 -28.44
C MET A 1 -1.97 10.86 -27.44
N PRO A 2 -2.07 9.53 -27.54
CA PRO A 2 -2.80 8.76 -26.54
C PRO A 2 -2.09 8.87 -25.18
N ARG A 3 -2.84 9.18 -24.14
CA ARG A 3 -2.38 9.16 -22.74
C ARG A 3 -2.57 7.74 -22.22
N PHE A 4 -1.47 7.06 -21.90
CA PHE A 4 -1.51 5.76 -21.26
C PHE A 4 -1.47 5.95 -19.75
N VAL A 5 -2.35 5.28 -19.02
CA VAL A 5 -2.32 5.22 -17.55
C VAL A 5 -1.82 3.84 -17.16
N LEU A 6 -0.72 3.79 -16.41
CA LEU A 6 -0.21 2.57 -15.81
C LEU A 6 -0.86 2.40 -14.43
N CYS A 7 -1.77 1.43 -14.30
CA CYS A 7 -2.31 1.02 -13.01
C CYS A 7 -1.57 -0.26 -12.57
N VAL A 8 -0.85 -0.18 -11.46
CA VAL A 8 -0.12 -1.33 -10.91
C VAL A 8 -1.01 -1.98 -9.85
N ARG A 9 -1.47 -3.21 -10.10
CA ARG A 9 -2.11 -4.05 -9.08
C ARG A 9 -1.07 -5.02 -8.56
N LEU A 10 -0.65 -4.84 -7.30
CA LEU A 10 0.26 -5.78 -6.64
C LEU A 10 -0.54 -7.00 -6.20
N LYS A 11 -0.20 -8.19 -6.72
CA LYS A 11 -0.66 -9.48 -6.19
C LYS A 11 0.49 -10.14 -5.45
N ALA A 12 0.23 -10.61 -4.23
CA ALA A 12 1.19 -11.45 -3.51
C ALA A 12 1.37 -12.79 -4.26
N GLY A 13 2.59 -13.10 -4.66
CA GLY A 13 2.92 -14.37 -5.33
C GLY A 13 2.88 -15.55 -4.36
N LEU A 14 2.17 -16.61 -4.72
CA LEU A 14 1.93 -17.79 -3.87
C LEU A 14 3.18 -18.65 -3.57
N LEU A 15 4.36 -18.35 -4.12
CA LEU A 15 5.52 -19.23 -4.05
C LEU A 15 6.86 -18.46 -4.03
N GLY A 16 7.04 -17.51 -3.10
CA GLY A 16 8.36 -17.14 -2.54
C GLY A 16 9.55 -16.76 -3.44
N VAL A 17 9.41 -16.68 -4.76
CA VAL A 17 10.46 -16.29 -5.72
C VAL A 17 9.79 -15.72 -6.96
N GLY A 18 9.64 -14.40 -6.98
CA GLY A 18 9.16 -13.64 -8.13
C GLY A 18 7.78 -13.00 -7.95
N PHE A 19 7.71 -11.71 -8.23
CA PHE A 19 6.47 -10.96 -8.39
C PHE A 19 5.90 -11.22 -9.79
N GLU A 20 4.63 -11.61 -9.90
CA GLU A 20 3.85 -11.36 -11.10
C GLU A 20 3.23 -9.96 -10.99
N GLN A 21 3.81 -9.00 -11.70
CA GLN A 21 3.18 -7.70 -11.91
C GLN A 21 2.06 -7.87 -12.95
N GLU A 22 0.80 -7.78 -12.53
CA GLU A 22 -0.29 -7.63 -13.49
C GLU A 22 -0.38 -6.15 -13.88
N VAL A 23 0.38 -5.79 -14.92
CA VAL A 23 0.37 -4.45 -15.51
C VAL A 23 -0.85 -4.33 -16.42
N GLN A 24 -1.89 -3.64 -15.98
CA GLN A 24 -3.02 -3.32 -16.84
C GLN A 24 -2.82 -1.92 -17.45
N LEU A 25 -2.57 -1.90 -18.76
CA LEU A 25 -2.59 -0.68 -19.57
C LEU A 25 -4.04 -0.32 -19.91
N PHE A 26 -4.55 0.78 -19.36
CA PHE A 26 -5.82 1.35 -19.79
C PHE A 26 -5.57 2.51 -20.75
N ALA A 27 -6.10 2.38 -21.98
CA ALA A 27 -6.25 3.50 -22.90
C ALA A 27 -7.63 4.14 -22.62
N TRP A 28 -7.64 5.40 -22.19
CA TRP A 28 -8.91 6.11 -22.00
C TRP A 28 -9.45 6.58 -23.35
N GLY A 29 -10.43 5.85 -23.88
CA GLY A 29 -11.28 6.20 -25.00
C GLY A 29 -12.68 5.66 -24.72
N ARG A 30 -13.73 6.47 -24.93
CA ARG A 30 -15.12 6.05 -24.73
C ARG A 30 -15.39 4.80 -25.57
N ASP A 31 -15.67 3.68 -24.91
CA ASP A 31 -16.62 2.68 -25.38
C ASP A 31 -17.23 1.98 -24.15
N GLU A 32 -18.55 2.10 -24.03
CA GLU A 32 -19.38 1.29 -23.14
C GLU A 32 -19.61 -0.08 -23.78
N GLY A 33 -19.45 -1.17 -23.02
CA GLY A 33 -19.90 -2.50 -23.46
C GLY A 33 -19.51 -3.63 -22.50
N PRO A 34 -20.38 -4.63 -22.27
CA PRO A 34 -20.55 -5.26 -20.97
C PRO A 34 -19.74 -6.54 -20.79
N GLY A 35 -19.25 -6.78 -19.57
CA GLY A 35 -18.53 -8.00 -19.24
C GLY A 35 -18.12 -8.05 -17.79
N GLY A 36 -19.09 -7.94 -16.88
CA GLY A 36 -18.87 -8.16 -15.45
C GLY A 36 -18.42 -9.59 -15.20
N ALA A 37 -17.10 -9.81 -15.16
CA ALA A 37 -16.54 -10.95 -14.47
C ALA A 37 -16.95 -10.81 -13.01
N LYS A 38 -17.85 -11.68 -12.56
CA LYS A 38 -18.18 -11.85 -11.14
C LYS A 38 -16.91 -12.29 -10.44
N GLY A 39 -16.15 -11.32 -9.93
CA GLY A 39 -15.24 -11.59 -8.82
C GLY A 39 -16.09 -12.23 -7.74
N GLN A 40 -15.73 -13.43 -7.33
CA GLN A 40 -16.31 -14.03 -6.13
C GLN A 40 -15.95 -13.09 -4.99
N ASP A 41 -16.93 -12.29 -4.59
CA ASP A 41 -16.91 -11.53 -3.36
C ASP A 41 -16.88 -12.56 -2.24
N LEU A 42 -15.67 -12.99 -1.87
CA LEU A 42 -15.41 -13.65 -0.60
C LEU A 42 -15.66 -12.60 0.50
N ARG A 43 -16.94 -12.29 0.73
CA ARG A 43 -17.42 -11.91 2.05
C ARG A 43 -17.18 -13.12 2.94
N LEU A 44 -15.93 -13.22 3.40
CA LEU A 44 -15.55 -14.11 4.47
C LEU A 44 -16.50 -13.80 5.63
N ALA A 45 -17.17 -14.81 6.15
CA ALA A 45 -18.14 -14.66 7.23
C ALA A 45 -17.55 -13.81 8.37
N ASP A 46 -18.41 -13.06 9.06
CA ASP A 46 -18.03 -12.23 10.22
C ASP A 46 -17.28 -13.04 11.30
N ASP A 47 -17.41 -14.37 11.29
CA ASP A 47 -16.70 -15.32 12.16
C ASP A 47 -15.69 -16.22 11.40
N ASP A 48 -14.81 -15.66 10.56
CA ASP A 48 -13.73 -16.45 9.92
C ASP A 48 -12.78 -17.03 11.01
N PRO A 49 -12.74 -18.35 11.20
CA PRO A 49 -11.97 -18.96 12.30
C PRO A 49 -10.47 -18.64 12.22
N LEU A 50 -9.93 -18.38 11.02
CA LEU A 50 -8.52 -18.01 10.86
C LEU A 50 -8.25 -16.58 11.35
N VAL A 51 -9.21 -15.68 11.19
CA VAL A 51 -9.13 -14.31 11.71
C VAL A 51 -9.17 -14.34 13.24
N VAL A 52 -10.05 -15.17 13.82
CA VAL A 52 -10.13 -15.38 15.27
C VAL A 52 -8.83 -15.97 15.82
N GLU A 53 -8.29 -17.01 15.19
CA GLU A 53 -7.04 -17.62 15.61
C GLU A 53 -5.87 -16.64 15.53
N LEU A 54 -5.74 -15.92 14.41
CA LEU A 54 -4.70 -14.92 14.22
C LEU A 54 -4.82 -13.81 15.28
N ARG A 55 -6.03 -13.32 15.55
CA ARG A 55 -6.29 -12.33 16.60
C ARG A 55 -5.77 -12.81 17.95
N CYS A 56 -6.14 -14.04 18.36
CA CYS A 56 -5.66 -14.62 19.62
C CYS A 56 -4.13 -14.68 19.71
N ARG A 57 -3.43 -14.98 18.62
CA ARG A 57 -1.95 -15.03 18.59
C ARG A 57 -1.29 -13.66 18.71
N ILE A 58 -1.87 -12.65 18.07
CA ILE A 58 -1.37 -11.27 18.08
C ILE A 58 -1.67 -10.59 19.42
N GLU A 59 -2.85 -10.83 20.01
CA GLU A 59 -3.23 -10.28 21.31
C GLU A 59 -2.54 -11.02 22.47
N GLY A 60 -2.28 -12.33 22.31
CA GLY A 60 -1.70 -13.19 23.35
C GLY A 60 -0.19 -13.06 23.56
N ASP A 61 0.55 -12.38 22.67
CA ASP A 61 2.00 -12.21 22.82
C ASP A 61 2.43 -11.00 23.67
N GLY A 62 1.45 -10.18 24.09
CA GLY A 62 1.64 -9.12 25.08
C GLY A 62 2.43 -7.88 24.62
N GLY A 63 2.80 -7.79 23.33
CA GLY A 63 3.61 -6.67 22.82
C GLY A 63 3.30 -6.23 21.41
N THR A 64 2.78 -7.11 20.54
CA THR A 64 2.59 -6.79 19.12
C THR A 64 1.53 -5.70 18.92
N VAL A 65 0.39 -5.82 19.59
CA VAL A 65 -0.69 -4.82 19.50
C VAL A 65 -0.22 -3.44 19.98
N GLU A 66 0.57 -3.39 21.06
CA GLU A 66 1.09 -2.14 21.58
C GLU A 66 2.11 -1.51 20.62
N SER A 67 3.01 -2.30 20.02
CA SER A 67 3.94 -1.82 19.00
C SER A 67 3.23 -1.27 17.75
N LEU A 68 2.17 -1.95 17.28
CA LEU A 68 1.32 -1.45 16.21
C LEU A 68 0.69 -0.10 16.59
N ARG A 69 0.12 -0.01 17.80
CA ARG A 69 -0.54 1.19 18.32
C ARG A 69 0.43 2.37 18.46
N LEU A 70 1.63 2.14 18.99
CA LEU A 70 2.70 3.15 19.07
C LEU A 70 3.08 3.66 17.69
N GLY A 71 3.15 2.74 16.72
CA GLY A 71 3.34 3.04 15.32
C GLY A 71 2.08 3.57 14.61
N GLY A 72 0.97 3.84 15.31
CA GLY A 72 -0.25 4.40 14.73
C GLY A 72 -1.08 3.46 13.85
N GLU A 73 -0.76 2.17 13.84
CA GLU A 73 -1.49 1.15 13.10
C GLU A 73 -2.59 0.52 13.98
N ARG A 74 -3.80 0.36 13.43
CA ARG A 74 -4.92 -0.28 14.13
C ARG A 74 -4.99 -1.77 13.79
N CYS A 75 -4.94 -2.63 14.80
CA CYS A 75 -5.11 -4.08 14.65
C CYS A 75 -6.61 -4.47 14.62
N ASP A 76 -7.36 -3.91 13.67
CA ASP A 76 -8.77 -4.25 13.47
C ASP A 76 -8.94 -5.51 12.59
N GLU A 77 -10.19 -5.93 12.41
CA GLU A 77 -10.49 -7.12 11.60
C GLU A 77 -10.05 -6.97 10.13
N ALA A 78 -10.21 -5.77 9.55
CA ALA A 78 -9.80 -5.51 8.18
C ALA A 78 -8.27 -5.64 8.03
N PHE A 79 -7.50 -5.13 9.00
CA PHE A 79 -6.06 -5.33 9.09
C PHE A 79 -5.71 -6.83 9.09
N LEU A 80 -6.29 -7.62 10.01
CA LEU A 80 -6.00 -9.07 10.09
C LEU A 80 -6.35 -9.80 8.78
N ARG A 81 -7.47 -9.45 8.15
CA ARG A 81 -7.90 -10.02 6.86
C ARG A 81 -6.95 -9.69 5.72
N ARG A 82 -6.42 -8.46 5.65
CA ARG A 82 -5.40 -8.06 4.67
C ARG A 82 -4.14 -8.91 4.81
N TRP A 83 -3.64 -9.06 6.03
CA TRP A 83 -2.45 -9.87 6.30
C TRP A 83 -2.66 -11.35 6.01
N LEU A 84 -3.79 -11.94 6.42
CA LEU A 84 -4.11 -13.32 6.07
C LEU A 84 -4.18 -13.52 4.57
N THR A 85 -4.86 -12.63 3.85
CA THR A 85 -4.98 -12.72 2.39
C THR A 85 -3.61 -12.66 1.71
N ALA A 86 -2.77 -11.70 2.10
CA ALA A 86 -1.41 -11.54 1.57
C ALA A 86 -0.50 -12.74 1.85
N LYS A 87 -0.78 -13.50 2.91
CA LYS A 87 0.00 -14.68 3.32
C LYS A 87 -0.73 -15.98 3.03
N GLY A 88 -1.62 -16.00 2.04
CA GLY A 88 -2.25 -17.23 1.54
C GLY A 88 -3.15 -17.93 2.57
N ARG A 89 -3.69 -17.17 3.52
CA ARG A 89 -4.49 -17.65 4.67
C ARG A 89 -3.70 -18.55 5.64
N ASP A 90 -2.38 -18.48 5.64
CA ASP A 90 -1.52 -19.15 6.62
C ASP A 90 -1.38 -18.28 7.88
N VAL A 91 -1.94 -18.76 8.99
CA VAL A 91 -1.95 -18.04 10.28
C VAL A 91 -0.55 -17.89 10.87
N GLU A 92 0.33 -18.89 10.72
CA GLU A 92 1.70 -18.83 11.24
C GLU A 92 2.51 -17.77 10.51
N VAL A 93 2.47 -17.81 9.18
CA VAL A 93 3.18 -16.86 8.32
C VAL A 93 2.63 -15.44 8.51
N ALA A 94 1.31 -15.29 8.60
CA ALA A 94 0.68 -13.99 8.90
C ALA A 94 1.10 -13.46 10.28
N THR A 95 1.12 -14.32 11.31
CA THR A 95 1.55 -13.94 12.67
C THR A 95 2.99 -13.41 12.67
N ALA A 96 3.92 -14.15 12.05
CA ALA A 96 5.32 -13.73 11.97
C ALA A 96 5.49 -12.41 11.19
N ALA A 97 4.74 -12.23 10.09
CA ALA A 97 4.80 -11.03 9.28
C ALA A 97 4.23 -9.80 9.99
N ILE A 98 3.11 -9.94 10.72
CA ILE A 98 2.54 -8.86 11.54
C ILE A 98 3.50 -8.45 12.65
N ARG A 99 4.16 -9.41 13.32
CA ARG A 99 5.18 -9.09 14.35
C ARG A 99 6.33 -8.27 13.78
N ALA A 100 6.89 -8.71 12.66
CA ALA A 100 7.96 -7.97 11.99
C ALA A 100 7.51 -6.56 11.55
N HIS A 101 6.26 -6.44 11.07
CA HIS A 101 5.69 -5.13 10.74
C HIS A 101 5.47 -4.25 11.98
N ALA A 102 5.02 -4.81 13.10
CA ALA A 102 4.83 -4.08 14.35
C ALA A 102 6.15 -3.52 14.89
N GLU A 103 7.21 -4.34 14.90
CA GLU A 103 8.57 -3.91 15.26
C GLU A 103 9.08 -2.80 14.33
N TRP A 104 8.85 -2.96 13.02
CA TRP A 104 9.21 -1.95 12.04
C TRP A 104 8.44 -0.64 12.26
N ARG A 105 7.12 -0.68 12.47
CA ARG A 105 6.30 0.52 12.74
C ARG A 105 6.77 1.24 13.99
N ALA A 106 6.99 0.52 15.09
CA ALA A 106 7.46 1.12 16.34
C ALA A 106 8.83 1.82 16.21
N LYS A 107 9.71 1.31 15.34
CA LYS A 107 11.03 1.90 15.09
C LYS A 107 11.01 3.02 14.05
N TYR A 108 10.29 2.82 12.94
CA TYR A 108 10.32 3.67 11.77
C TYR A 108 9.33 4.83 11.85
N VAL A 109 8.21 4.63 12.56
CA VAL A 109 7.14 5.62 12.77
C VAL A 109 6.86 5.75 14.28
N PRO A 110 7.86 6.13 15.09
CA PRO A 110 7.77 6.07 16.57
C PRO A 110 6.74 7.05 17.16
N CYS A 111 6.36 8.08 16.41
CA CYS A 111 5.35 9.07 16.79
C CYS A 111 3.94 8.71 16.32
N GLY A 112 3.74 7.50 15.79
CA GLY A 112 2.48 7.01 15.24
C GLY A 112 2.10 7.59 13.87
N ARG A 113 2.87 8.56 13.38
CA ARG A 113 2.75 9.14 12.04
C ARG A 113 4.08 9.72 11.63
N ILE A 114 4.30 9.77 10.32
CA ILE A 114 5.37 10.56 9.71
C ILE A 114 4.87 12.00 9.60
N THR A 115 5.69 12.97 10.00
CA THR A 115 5.33 14.39 9.91
C THR A 115 5.82 15.01 8.61
N GLU A 116 5.20 16.13 8.21
CA GLU A 116 5.60 16.84 6.98
C GLU A 116 7.03 17.40 7.08
N GLU A 117 7.52 17.69 8.28
CA GLU A 117 8.89 18.13 8.52
C GLU A 117 9.92 17.03 8.19
N GLU A 118 9.58 15.75 8.43
CA GLU A 118 10.45 14.62 8.11
C GLU A 118 10.60 14.38 6.60
N ILE A 119 9.70 14.96 5.79
CA ILE A 119 9.61 14.77 4.34
C ILE A 119 9.56 16.10 3.58
N ALA A 120 10.04 17.18 4.18
CA ALA A 120 9.86 18.54 3.66
C ALA A 120 10.51 18.74 2.28
N GLY A 121 11.66 18.11 2.02
CA GLY A 121 12.32 18.15 0.71
C GLY A 121 11.50 17.42 -0.35
N GLU A 122 10.96 16.27 0.01
CA GLU A 122 10.09 15.48 -0.86
C GLU A 122 8.74 16.14 -1.16
N LEU A 123 8.15 16.83 -0.18
CA LEU A 123 6.96 17.66 -0.38
C LEU A 123 7.26 18.87 -1.28
N ALA A 124 8.42 19.51 -1.10
CA ALA A 124 8.85 20.62 -1.94
C ALA A 124 9.06 20.20 -3.41
N ALA A 125 9.50 18.97 -3.64
CA ALA A 125 9.61 18.39 -4.99
C ALA A 125 8.25 18.21 -5.67
N LYS A 126 7.15 18.10 -4.91
CA LYS A 126 5.77 17.96 -5.41
C LYS A 126 5.64 16.82 -6.43
N LYS A 127 6.22 15.66 -6.12
CA LYS A 127 6.24 14.48 -7.00
C LYS A 127 5.11 13.49 -6.72
N VAL A 128 4.44 13.59 -5.57
CA VAL A 128 3.28 12.77 -5.21
C VAL A 128 2.10 13.67 -4.84
N TYR A 129 0.90 13.30 -5.28
CA TYR A 129 -0.34 13.96 -4.91
C TYR A 129 -1.39 12.93 -4.50
N LEU A 130 -2.04 13.15 -3.37
CA LEU A 130 -3.18 12.35 -2.92
C LEU A 130 -4.48 13.09 -3.29
N GLN A 131 -5.37 12.41 -4.00
CA GLN A 131 -6.67 12.92 -4.45
C GLN A 131 -7.82 12.25 -3.68
N GLY A 132 -9.04 12.75 -3.89
CA GLY A 132 -10.26 12.18 -3.33
C GLY A 132 -10.51 10.72 -3.74
N CYS A 133 -11.55 10.13 -3.15
CA CYS A 133 -11.95 8.75 -3.41
C CYS A 133 -12.83 8.61 -4.66
N ASP A 134 -12.76 7.42 -5.29
CA ASP A 134 -13.74 6.99 -6.29
C ASP A 134 -15.10 6.62 -5.65
N ASP A 135 -16.02 6.11 -6.47
CA ASP A 135 -17.35 5.66 -6.05
C ASP A 135 -17.34 4.45 -5.09
N LYS A 136 -16.18 3.80 -4.94
CA LYS A 136 -15.93 2.69 -4.02
C LYS A 136 -15.02 3.09 -2.85
N GLY A 137 -14.83 4.37 -2.60
CA GLY A 137 -14.02 4.82 -1.47
C GLY A 137 -12.51 4.63 -1.64
N ARG A 138 -12.02 4.39 -2.86
CA ARG A 138 -10.59 4.19 -3.12
C ARG A 138 -9.92 5.51 -3.49
N PRO A 139 -8.98 6.02 -2.69
CA PRO A 139 -8.27 7.25 -3.03
C PRO A 139 -7.31 7.04 -4.20
N LEU A 140 -7.03 8.13 -4.93
CA LEU A 140 -6.08 8.14 -6.03
C LEU A 140 -4.79 8.86 -5.64
N VAL A 141 -3.69 8.13 -5.63
CA VAL A 141 -2.33 8.63 -5.56
C VAL A 141 -1.80 8.88 -6.97
N ILE A 142 -1.25 10.06 -7.21
CA ILE A 142 -0.63 10.43 -8.49
C ILE A 142 0.86 10.65 -8.25
N PHE A 143 1.71 9.93 -8.97
CA PHE A 143 3.15 10.08 -8.97
C PHE A 143 3.62 10.69 -10.29
N LEU A 144 4.42 11.77 -10.21
CA LEU A 144 5.01 12.43 -11.38
C LEU A 144 6.47 11.97 -11.55
N GLY A 145 6.70 11.05 -12.48
CA GLY A 145 8.01 10.42 -12.67
C GLY A 145 9.12 11.38 -13.09
N SER A 146 8.79 12.41 -13.88
CA SER A 146 9.76 13.43 -14.32
C SER A 146 10.32 14.30 -13.19
N LYS A 147 9.67 14.30 -12.01
CA LYS A 147 10.13 15.04 -10.84
C LYS A 147 10.99 14.21 -9.88
N HIS A 148 11.14 12.91 -10.12
CA HIS A 148 12.03 12.06 -9.33
C HIS A 148 13.41 12.04 -9.99
N THR A 149 14.46 12.51 -9.33
CA THR A 149 15.82 12.52 -9.90
C THR A 149 16.78 11.69 -9.04
N MET A 150 17.64 10.90 -9.67
CA MET A 150 18.62 10.08 -8.96
C MET A 150 19.65 10.91 -8.18
N ALA A 151 19.97 12.11 -8.67
CA ALA A 151 21.05 12.94 -8.13
C ALA A 151 20.64 13.69 -6.86
N GLU A 152 19.36 14.03 -6.71
CA GLU A 152 18.87 14.88 -5.62
C GLU A 152 18.07 14.09 -4.58
N ARG A 153 17.80 12.80 -4.84
CA ARG A 153 17.00 11.97 -3.94
C ARG A 153 17.71 11.72 -2.61
N ASN A 154 16.92 11.77 -1.54
CA ASN A 154 17.21 11.08 -0.29
C ASN A 154 16.32 9.84 -0.22
N VAL A 155 16.93 8.65 -0.32
CA VAL A 155 16.18 7.37 -0.35
C VAL A 155 15.31 7.19 0.88
N GLU A 156 15.83 7.56 2.05
CA GLU A 156 15.12 7.41 3.32
C GLU A 156 13.93 8.37 3.40
N GLU A 157 14.11 9.61 2.96
CA GLU A 157 13.03 10.61 2.87
C GLU A 157 11.98 10.19 1.83
N THR A 158 12.39 9.67 0.68
CA THR A 158 11.48 9.12 -0.33
C THR A 158 10.65 7.96 0.26
N GLN A 159 11.26 7.03 0.98
CA GLN A 159 10.52 5.94 1.64
C GLN A 159 9.53 6.47 2.68
N ARG A 160 9.91 7.49 3.45
CA ARG A 160 9.00 8.17 4.38
C ARG A 160 7.85 8.87 3.66
N LEU A 161 8.09 9.52 2.52
CA LEU A 161 7.01 10.10 1.69
C LEU A 161 6.02 9.03 1.24
N ILE A 162 6.50 7.86 0.82
CA ILE A 162 5.62 6.75 0.43
C ILE A 162 4.81 6.25 1.61
N CYS A 163 5.42 6.04 2.77
CA CYS A 163 4.70 5.62 3.98
C CYS A 163 3.66 6.68 4.40
N TYR A 164 4.03 7.96 4.41
CA TYR A 164 3.11 9.08 4.68
C TYR A 164 1.93 9.07 3.70
N THR A 165 2.19 8.87 2.40
CA THR A 165 1.14 8.84 1.38
C THR A 165 0.21 7.65 1.57
N MET A 166 0.77 6.47 1.83
CA MET A 166 0.00 5.23 2.01
C MET A 166 -0.79 5.22 3.31
N ASP A 167 -0.26 5.77 4.40
CA ASP A 167 -0.98 5.92 5.67
C ASP A 167 -2.21 6.83 5.47
N ASN A 168 -2.03 7.99 4.82
CA ASN A 168 -3.13 8.92 4.54
C ASN A 168 -4.15 8.32 3.55
N ALA A 169 -3.70 7.64 2.49
CA ALA A 169 -4.59 6.96 1.55
C ALA A 169 -5.34 5.81 2.23
N GLY A 170 -4.67 5.03 3.08
CA GLY A 170 -5.30 3.98 3.89
C GLY A 170 -6.39 4.54 4.79
N LEU A 171 -6.14 5.65 5.48
CA LEU A 171 -7.14 6.34 6.29
C LEU A 171 -8.34 6.83 5.48
N MET A 172 -8.12 7.39 4.28
CA MET A 172 -9.21 7.79 3.39
C MET A 172 -10.05 6.60 2.96
N SER A 173 -9.41 5.48 2.63
CA SER A 173 -10.11 4.27 2.20
C SER A 173 -10.89 3.63 3.35
N ASP A 174 -10.27 3.48 4.52
CA ASP A 174 -10.87 2.87 5.71
C ASP A 174 -12.05 3.69 6.26
N ASN A 175 -12.04 5.01 6.05
CA ASN A 175 -13.14 5.89 6.47
C ASN A 175 -14.24 6.05 5.40
N SER A 176 -14.06 5.47 4.20
CA SER A 176 -15.06 5.54 3.15
C SER A 176 -16.14 4.48 3.35
N GLU A 177 -17.40 4.88 3.35
CA GLU A 177 -18.53 3.95 3.48
C GLU A 177 -18.53 2.95 2.32
N GLY A 178 -18.48 1.65 2.65
CA GLY A 178 -18.42 0.59 1.64
C GLY A 178 -17.08 0.48 0.91
N GLY A 179 -16.04 1.16 1.40
CA GLY A 179 -14.67 1.06 0.89
C GLY A 179 -14.10 -0.35 1.03
N ASP A 180 -13.38 -0.80 0.01
CA ASP A 180 -12.71 -2.11 0.03
C ASP A 180 -11.25 -2.05 0.55
N GLY A 181 -10.86 -0.91 1.12
CA GLY A 181 -9.54 -0.69 1.71
C GLY A 181 -8.40 -0.49 0.69
N LYS A 182 -8.72 -0.44 -0.61
CA LYS A 182 -7.75 -0.34 -1.72
C LYS A 182 -7.42 1.12 -2.09
N VAL A 183 -6.23 1.30 -2.65
CA VAL A 183 -5.69 2.57 -3.15
C VAL A 183 -5.34 2.43 -4.63
N TYR A 184 -5.62 3.47 -5.41
CA TYR A 184 -5.16 3.55 -6.80
C TYR A 184 -3.90 4.40 -6.92
N CYS A 185 -2.93 3.91 -7.70
CA CYS A 185 -1.71 4.65 -8.02
C CYS A 185 -1.64 4.91 -9.53
N LEU A 186 -1.61 6.18 -9.92
CA LEU A 186 -1.37 6.64 -11.29
C LEU A 186 0.06 7.16 -11.40
N PHE A 187 0.83 6.60 -12.33
CA PHE A 187 2.18 7.04 -12.63
C PHE A 187 2.16 7.88 -13.91
N ASP A 188 2.32 9.20 -13.78
CA ASP A 188 2.53 10.09 -14.91
C ASP A 188 4.00 10.07 -15.31
N LEU A 189 4.29 9.42 -16.43
CA LEU A 189 5.63 9.30 -17.00
C LEU A 189 5.93 10.38 -18.04
N THR A 190 5.07 11.40 -18.16
CA THR A 190 5.30 12.51 -19.09
C THR A 190 6.56 13.27 -18.71
N GLY A 191 7.46 13.43 -19.68
CA GLY A 191 8.74 14.12 -19.50
C GLY A 191 9.82 13.30 -18.80
N LEU A 192 9.61 11.99 -18.62
CA LEU A 192 10.60 11.10 -18.03
C LEU A 192 11.85 11.00 -18.93
N ASN A 193 13.03 11.09 -18.32
CA ASN A 193 14.33 10.98 -18.95
C ASN A 193 15.26 10.06 -18.12
N LEU A 194 16.50 9.86 -18.59
CA LEU A 194 17.44 8.93 -17.95
C LEU A 194 17.79 9.28 -16.50
N GLU A 195 17.75 10.56 -16.12
CA GLU A 195 18.04 11.01 -14.75
C GLU A 195 16.96 10.56 -13.76
N ASN A 196 15.77 10.18 -14.26
CA ASN A 196 14.65 9.73 -13.45
C ASN A 196 14.63 8.20 -13.23
N LEU A 197 15.44 7.43 -13.98
CA LEU A 197 15.42 5.97 -13.96
C LEU A 197 16.19 5.38 -12.77
N ASP A 198 15.60 5.52 -11.58
CA ASP A 198 16.20 5.11 -10.32
C ASP A 198 15.80 3.69 -9.88
N ALA A 199 16.44 2.68 -10.46
CA ALA A 199 16.15 1.28 -10.13
C ALA A 199 16.29 0.97 -8.63
N GLN A 200 17.27 1.57 -7.95
CA GLN A 200 17.49 1.36 -6.52
C GLN A 200 16.39 1.99 -5.66
N GLY A 201 15.98 3.22 -5.99
CA GLY A 201 14.88 3.88 -5.28
C GLY A 201 13.56 3.14 -5.46
N PHE A 202 13.24 2.73 -6.69
CA PHE A 202 12.04 1.92 -6.92
C PHE A 202 12.08 0.59 -6.16
N SER A 203 13.22 -0.11 -6.14
CA SER A 203 13.37 -1.32 -5.33
C SER A 203 13.11 -1.07 -3.85
N ALA A 204 13.67 0.01 -3.29
CA ALA A 204 13.49 0.36 -1.88
C ALA A 204 12.03 0.73 -1.55
N ILE A 205 11.31 1.33 -2.50
CA ILE A 205 9.88 1.63 -2.37
C ILE A 205 9.04 0.35 -2.41
N PHE A 206 9.27 -0.53 -3.39
CA PHE A 206 8.51 -1.78 -3.50
C PHE A 206 8.73 -2.69 -2.30
N ASP A 207 9.95 -2.76 -1.78
CA ASP A 207 10.26 -3.48 -0.55
C ASP A 207 9.39 -3.02 0.63
N VAL A 208 9.20 -1.71 0.79
CA VAL A 208 8.36 -1.15 1.86
C VAL A 208 6.88 -1.50 1.63
N LEU A 209 6.38 -1.32 0.41
CA LEU A 209 4.98 -1.58 0.07
C LEU A 209 4.62 -3.06 0.27
N GLU A 210 5.44 -3.99 -0.23
CA GLU A 210 5.21 -5.43 -0.11
C GLU A 210 5.21 -5.90 1.36
N LYS A 211 6.19 -5.40 2.14
CA LYS A 211 6.40 -5.87 3.51
C LYS A 211 5.47 -5.23 4.51
N HIS A 212 4.95 -4.02 4.25
CA HIS A 212 4.27 -3.23 5.28
C HIS A 212 2.91 -2.66 4.86
N TYR A 213 2.54 -2.71 3.58
CA TYR A 213 1.22 -2.27 3.10
C TYR A 213 0.51 -3.38 2.31
N PRO A 214 0.38 -4.59 2.87
CA PRO A 214 -0.23 -5.71 2.16
C PRO A 214 -1.70 -5.43 1.84
N GLU A 215 -2.12 -5.83 0.65
CA GLU A 215 -3.52 -5.74 0.21
C GLU A 215 -4.12 -4.33 0.29
N ARG A 216 -3.29 -3.28 0.18
CA ARG A 216 -3.72 -1.91 -0.11
C ARG A 216 -3.75 -1.64 -1.61
#